data_AF-A0A5F2HVI0-F1
#
_entry.id   AF-A0A5F2HVI0-F1
#
_cell.length_a   1.000
_cell.length_b   1.000
_cell.length_c   1.000
_cell.angle_alpha   90.00
_cell.angle_beta   90.00
_cell.angle_gamma   90.00
#
_symmetry.space_group_name_H-M   'P 1'
#
loop_
_entity.id
_entity.type
_entity.pdbx_description
1 polymer ?
#
loop_
_entity_poly.entity_id
_entity_poly.type
_entity_poly.pdbx_seq_one_letter_code
_entity_poly.pdbx_strand_id
1 'polypeptide(L)'
;MADNRDDEGPAQYASPPCFMHELDPAYQMPLSDWADVKRWRKAERERLIGTRLAVSADARSAMSMRIAEGLDALIGDVSGRMVSLYWPFRGEPD
;
A
#
# COMPACT_ATOMS: atom_id res chain seq x y z
N MET A 1 1.79 -6.54 -42.52
CA MET A 1 2.38 -7.83 -42.15
C MET A 1 3.72 -7.52 -41.49
N ALA A 2 3.77 -7.52 -40.17
CA ALA A 2 5.01 -7.58 -39.42
C ALA A 2 4.95 -8.91 -38.65
N ASP A 3 5.74 -9.85 -39.13
CA ASP A 3 5.87 -11.22 -38.66
C ASP A 3 6.72 -11.18 -37.38
N ASN A 4 6.08 -11.13 -36.21
CA ASN A 4 6.78 -11.20 -34.92
C ASN A 4 6.88 -12.68 -34.52
N ARG A 5 7.79 -13.41 -35.20
CA ARG A 5 8.25 -14.71 -34.71
C ARG A 5 9.27 -14.43 -33.62
N ASP A 6 8.85 -14.56 -32.37
CA ASP A 6 9.70 -14.81 -31.21
C ASP A 6 8.79 -15.07 -29.99
N ASP A 7 8.17 -16.25 -29.90
CA ASP A 7 7.72 -16.79 -28.60
C ASP A 7 7.41 -18.31 -28.69
N GLU A 8 8.38 -19.11 -29.12
CA GLU A 8 8.24 -20.58 -29.12
C GLU A 8 9.05 -21.17 -27.96
N GLY A 9 8.75 -20.68 -26.74
CA GLY A 9 9.24 -21.20 -25.48
C GLY A 9 8.21 -20.96 -24.37
N PRO A 10 8.17 -21.78 -23.30
CA PRO A 10 7.30 -21.49 -22.17
C PRO A 10 7.64 -20.11 -21.61
N ALA A 11 6.62 -19.26 -21.43
CA ALA A 11 6.75 -17.92 -20.86
C ALA A 11 7.63 -17.95 -19.60
N GLN A 12 8.74 -17.21 -19.63
CA GLN A 12 9.66 -17.13 -18.52
C GLN A 12 9.13 -16.11 -17.53
N TYR A 13 9.20 -16.39 -16.23
CA TYR A 13 8.85 -15.39 -15.22
C TYR A 13 9.87 -14.25 -15.26
N ALA A 14 9.41 -13.00 -15.16
CA ALA A 14 10.28 -11.84 -15.01
C ALA A 14 11.18 -11.92 -13.75
N SER A 15 10.82 -12.79 -12.81
CA SER A 15 11.61 -13.15 -11.63
C SER A 15 11.28 -14.58 -11.17
N PRO A 16 12.23 -15.33 -10.59
CA PRO A 16 11.96 -16.62 -9.99
C PRO A 16 10.89 -16.55 -8.88
N PRO A 17 10.04 -17.58 -8.72
CA PRO A 17 9.08 -17.62 -7.63
C PRO A 17 9.81 -17.58 -6.28
N CYS A 18 9.41 -16.64 -5.42
CA CYS A 18 9.85 -16.41 -4.04
C CYS A 18 11.36 -16.27 -3.76
N PHE A 19 12.25 -16.22 -4.77
CA PHE A 19 13.70 -16.04 -4.62
C PHE A 19 14.41 -17.00 -3.63
N MET A 20 13.76 -18.09 -3.21
CA MET A 20 14.27 -19.00 -2.17
C MET A 20 15.61 -19.65 -2.51
N HIS A 21 15.90 -19.84 -3.81
CA HIS A 21 17.15 -20.43 -4.31
C HIS A 21 18.37 -19.50 -4.22
N GLU A 22 18.16 -18.19 -3.98
CA GLU A 22 19.24 -17.22 -3.77
C GLU A 22 19.63 -17.08 -2.29
N LEU A 23 18.84 -17.68 -1.39
CA LEU A 23 19.10 -17.65 0.04
C LEU A 23 20.07 -18.77 0.43
N ASP A 24 20.88 -18.51 1.46
CA ASP A 24 21.68 -19.55 2.10
C ASP A 24 20.76 -20.70 2.56
N PRO A 25 21.07 -21.97 2.28
CA PRO A 25 20.28 -23.11 2.76
C PRO A 25 20.08 -23.15 4.28
N ALA A 26 20.96 -22.51 5.05
CA ALA A 26 20.84 -22.35 6.51
C ALA A 26 19.94 -21.17 6.91
N TYR A 27 19.52 -20.33 5.97
CA TYR A 27 18.60 -19.23 6.25
C TYR A 27 17.23 -19.78 6.64
N GLN A 28 16.82 -19.47 7.87
CA GLN A 28 15.47 -19.70 8.35
C GLN A 28 14.84 -18.34 8.60
N MET A 29 13.73 -18.04 7.92
CA MET A 29 12.94 -16.87 8.30
C MET A 29 12.48 -17.09 9.74
N PRO A 30 12.77 -16.17 10.68
CA PRO A 30 12.16 -16.22 11.99
C PRO A 30 10.65 -16.13 11.78
N LEU A 31 9.92 -17.16 12.20
CA LEU A 31 8.47 -17.12 12.24
C LEU A 31 8.10 -16.11 13.32
N SER A 32 7.83 -14.87 12.91
CA SER A 32 7.08 -13.94 13.75
C SER A 32 5.82 -14.69 14.20
N ASP A 33 5.61 -14.83 15.51
CA ASP A 33 4.37 -15.46 15.98
C ASP A 33 3.20 -14.64 15.43
N TRP A 34 2.44 -15.23 14.52
CA TRP A 34 1.29 -14.56 13.91
C TRP A 34 0.28 -14.12 14.97
N ALA A 35 0.24 -14.75 16.15
CA ALA A 35 -0.53 -14.27 17.28
C ALA A 35 0.00 -12.92 17.79
N ASP A 36 1.32 -12.74 17.88
CA ASP A 36 1.96 -11.50 18.31
C ASP A 36 1.70 -10.38 17.31
N VAL A 37 1.85 -10.65 16.02
CA VAL A 37 1.54 -9.69 14.95
C VAL A 37 0.08 -9.25 15.01
N LYS A 38 -0.86 -10.18 15.24
CA LYS A 38 -2.28 -9.84 15.38
C LYS A 38 -2.54 -8.95 16.61
N ARG A 39 -1.94 -9.28 17.77
CA ARG A 39 -2.08 -8.47 18.99
C ARG A 39 -1.51 -7.07 18.78
N TRP A 40 -0.32 -6.96 18.18
CA TRP A 40 0.30 -5.69 17.86
C TRP A 40 -0.55 -4.87 16.89
N ARG A 41 -1.04 -5.45 15.79
CA ARG A 41 -1.90 -4.75 14.81
C ARG A 41 -3.18 -4.19 15.45
N LYS A 42 -3.78 -4.93 16.38
CA LYS A 42 -4.97 -4.48 17.10
C LYS A 42 -4.64 -3.27 17.98
N ALA A 43 -3.63 -3.40 18.83
CA ALA A 43 -3.21 -2.34 19.74
C ALA A 43 -2.80 -1.06 18.98
N GLU A 44 -2.04 -1.22 17.89
CA GLU A 44 -1.55 -0.08 17.11
C GLU A 44 -2.69 0.61 16.35
N ARG A 45 -3.64 -0.14 15.81
CA ARG A 45 -4.85 0.43 15.19
C ARG A 45 -5.65 1.26 16.21
N GLU A 46 -5.85 0.73 17.40
CA GLU A 46 -6.59 1.44 18.47
C GLU A 46 -5.85 2.73 18.87
N ARG A 47 -4.52 2.66 19.05
CA ARG A 47 -3.68 3.82 19.38
C ARG A 47 -3.74 4.92 18.31
N LEU A 48 -3.58 4.55 17.03
CA LEU A 48 -3.57 5.50 15.92
C LEU A 48 -4.95 6.13 15.70
N ILE A 49 -6.04 5.35 15.76
CA ILE A 49 -7.40 5.88 15.67
C ILE A 49 -7.67 6.84 16.83
N GLY A 50 -7.28 6.49 18.06
CA GLY A 50 -7.42 7.37 19.22
C GLY A 50 -6.69 8.70 19.03
N THR A 51 -5.44 8.65 18.54
CA THR A 51 -4.64 9.85 18.25
C THR A 51 -5.32 10.73 17.19
N ARG A 52 -5.83 10.13 16.11
CA ARG A 52 -6.52 10.84 15.03
C ARG A 52 -7.82 11.49 15.49
N LEU A 53 -8.60 10.80 16.32
CA LEU A 53 -9.85 11.34 16.86
C LEU A 53 -9.64 12.45 17.89
N ALA A 54 -8.49 12.48 18.57
CA ALA A 54 -8.14 13.53 19.51
C ALA A 54 -7.81 14.88 18.82
N VAL A 55 -7.50 14.87 17.52
CA VAL A 55 -7.32 16.12 16.75
C VAL A 55 -8.66 16.82 16.57
N SER A 56 -8.71 18.14 16.72
CA SER A 56 -9.96 18.92 16.54
C SER A 56 -10.48 18.82 15.11
N ALA A 57 -11.80 19.00 14.92
CA ALA A 57 -12.43 18.94 13.61
C ALA A 57 -11.82 19.97 12.62
N ASP A 58 -11.63 21.21 13.08
CA ASP A 58 -11.04 22.28 12.27
C ASP A 58 -9.62 21.95 11.82
N ALA A 59 -8.79 21.44 12.74
CA ALA A 59 -7.43 21.03 12.41
C ALA A 59 -7.43 19.85 11.43
N ARG A 60 -8.36 18.89 11.57
CA ARG A 60 -8.51 17.79 10.59
C ARG A 60 -8.89 18.32 9.21
N SER A 61 -9.86 19.23 9.12
CA SER A 61 -10.25 19.84 7.84
C SER A 61 -9.08 20.55 7.16
N ALA A 62 -8.31 21.35 7.92
CA ALA A 62 -7.12 22.02 7.40
C ALA A 62 -6.03 21.02 6.93
N MET A 63 -5.85 19.90 7.63
CA MET A 63 -4.92 18.85 7.21
C MET A 63 -5.41 18.15 5.92
N SER A 64 -6.70 17.82 5.82
CA SER A 64 -7.28 17.21 4.62
C SER A 64 -7.09 18.10 3.40
N MET A 65 -7.36 19.40 3.52
CA MET A 65 -7.14 20.37 2.44
C MET A 65 -5.69 20.36 1.94
N ARG A 66 -4.72 20.39 2.87
CA ARG A 66 -3.29 20.35 2.51
C ARG A 66 -2.89 19.05 1.82
N ILE A 67 -3.50 17.93 2.20
CA ILE A 67 -3.27 16.64 1.53
C ILE A 67 -3.84 16.70 0.11
N ALA A 68 -5.08 17.17 -0.06
CA ALA A 68 -5.72 17.30 -1.36
C ALA A 68 -4.91 18.20 -2.30
N GLU A 69 -4.50 19.39 -1.86
CA GLU A 69 -3.64 20.31 -2.63
C GLU A 69 -2.33 19.63 -3.07
N GLY A 70 -1.71 18.84 -2.19
CA GLY A 70 -0.50 18.09 -2.52
C GLY A 70 -0.75 16.98 -3.53
N LEU A 71 -1.88 16.28 -3.43
CA LEU A 71 -2.27 15.24 -4.39
C LEU A 71 -2.59 15.82 -5.76
N ASP A 72 -3.32 16.94 -5.83
CA ASP A 72 -3.64 17.63 -7.08
C ASP A 72 -2.35 18.05 -7.81
N ALA A 73 -1.39 18.61 -7.06
CA ALA A 73 -0.09 19.01 -7.62
C ALA A 73 0.77 17.81 -8.06
N LEU A 74 0.74 16.70 -7.33
CA LEU A 74 1.57 15.52 -7.61
C LEU A 74 1.03 14.68 -8.77
N ILE A 75 -0.29 14.49 -8.80
CA ILE A 75 -0.96 13.60 -9.77
C ILE A 75 -1.21 14.34 -11.08
N GLY A 76 -1.63 15.60 -11.03
CA GLY A 76 -1.96 16.40 -12.20
C GLY A 76 -3.21 15.91 -12.92
N ASP A 77 -3.23 16.00 -14.26
CA ASP A 77 -4.38 15.61 -15.07
C ASP A 77 -4.60 14.09 -15.09
N VAL A 78 -5.77 13.68 -14.62
CA VAL A 78 -6.22 12.28 -14.58
C VAL A 78 -7.15 11.92 -15.73
N SER A 79 -7.33 12.80 -16.72
CA SER A 79 -8.18 12.55 -17.88
C SER A 79 -7.86 11.22 -18.57
N GLY A 80 -8.90 10.43 -18.84
CA GLY A 80 -8.79 9.10 -19.44
C GLY A 80 -8.22 8.01 -18.52
N ARG A 81 -8.01 8.29 -17.22
CA ARG A 81 -7.52 7.31 -16.24
C ARG A 81 -8.64 6.86 -15.29
N MET A 82 -8.46 5.67 -14.74
CA MET A 82 -9.31 5.16 -13.66
C MET A 82 -8.65 5.46 -12.31
N VAL A 83 -9.38 6.11 -11.41
CA VAL A 83 -8.94 6.43 -10.06
C VAL A 83 -9.77 5.62 -9.08
N SER A 84 -9.10 4.83 -8.23
CA SER A 84 -9.74 4.12 -7.12
C SER A 84 -9.58 4.93 -5.84
N LEU A 85 -10.68 5.07 -5.11
CA LEU A 85 -10.75 5.80 -3.85
C LEU A 85 -11.45 4.93 -2.80
N TYR A 86 -11.45 5.41 -1.56
CA TYR A 86 -12.15 4.79 -0.44
C TYR A 86 -13.07 5.82 0.21
N TRP A 87 -14.03 5.35 1.00
CA TRP A 87 -14.87 6.22 1.82
C TRP A 87 -14.20 6.49 3.18
N PRO A 88 -13.95 7.77 3.56
CA PRO A 88 -13.24 8.09 4.80
C PRO A 88 -13.93 7.55 6.06
N PHE A 89 -13.16 7.08 7.04
CA PHE A 89 -13.67 6.59 8.32
C PHE A 89 -12.91 7.13 9.55
N ARG A 90 -13.66 7.42 10.63
CA ARG A 90 -13.12 7.83 11.95
C ARG A 90 -12.00 8.89 11.86
N GLY A 91 -12.33 10.06 11.30
CA GLY A 91 -11.42 11.19 11.23
C GLY A 91 -10.28 11.03 10.22
N GLU A 92 -10.43 10.13 9.24
CA GLU A 92 -9.58 10.08 8.04
C GLU A 92 -9.73 11.34 7.19
N PRO A 93 -8.74 11.63 6.32
CA PRO A 93 -8.86 12.71 5.34
C PRO A 93 -10.10 12.53 4.47
N ASP A 94 -10.78 13.64 4.21
CA ASP A 94 -11.90 13.75 3.28
C ASP A 94 -11.37 14.03 1.87
#